data_AF-A0A1Y3QB27-F1
#
_entry.id   AF-A0A1Y3QB27-F1
#
_cell.length_a   1.000
_cell.length_b   1.000
_cell.length_c   1.000
_cell.angle_alpha   90.00
_cell.angle_beta   90.00
_cell.angle_gamma   90.00
#
_symmetry.space_group_name_H-M   'P 1'
#
loop_
_entity.id
_entity.type
_entity.pdbx_description
1 polymer ?
#
loop_
_entity_poly.entity_id
_entity_poly.type
_entity_poly.pdbx_seq_one_letter_code
_entity_poly.pdbx_strand_id
1 'polypeptide(L)'
;MEADRFTFAVPDDWQVGEKQQDEFTFRVDGEKVGETEILGWFDADSWPDFKPNHSEQTGFEEREDLTAGRNGSIRIYRIELIHTKPAADRDPEWRYEEIRWYVADRDDGRAYGFCFADGKVDEAVMETIVSSFRLREAKDGK
;
A
#
# COMPACT_ATOMS: atom_id res chain seq x y z
N MET A 1 -10.62 11.03 19.57
CA MET A 1 -10.76 10.29 18.31
C MET A 1 -9.73 9.19 18.35
N GLU A 2 -10.15 7.94 18.59
CA GLU A 2 -9.28 6.77 18.44
C GLU A 2 -9.54 6.25 17.01
N ALA A 3 -8.66 6.60 16.09
CA ALA A 3 -8.56 5.95 14.80
C ALA A 3 -7.09 5.56 14.68
N ASP A 4 -6.82 4.35 15.19
CA ASP A 4 -5.52 3.71 15.06
C ASP A 4 -5.82 2.21 14.87
N ARG A 5 -6.52 1.91 13.76
CA ARG A 5 -7.12 0.60 13.40
C ARG A 5 -6.09 -0.47 13.10
N PHE A 6 -4.88 -0.06 12.73
CA PHE A 6 -3.80 -0.97 12.37
C PHE A 6 -2.46 -0.41 12.80
N THR A 7 -1.47 -1.28 12.84
CA THR A 7 -0.09 -0.96 13.15
C THR A 7 0.83 -1.56 12.11
N PHE A 8 1.96 -0.93 11.91
CA PHE A 8 3.05 -1.38 11.06
C PHE A 8 4.36 -0.84 11.65
N ALA A 9 5.48 -1.45 11.28
CA ALA A 9 6.82 -0.98 11.58
C ALA A 9 7.43 -0.33 10.34
N VAL A 10 8.17 0.75 10.54
CA VAL A 10 9.00 1.42 9.54
C VAL A 10 10.44 1.48 10.06
N PRO A 11 11.45 1.70 9.19
CA PRO A 11 12.80 1.97 9.64
C PRO A 11 12.89 3.15 10.62
N ASP A 12 13.85 3.10 11.55
CA ASP A 12 13.95 4.06 12.67
C ASP A 12 14.22 5.51 12.23
N ASP A 13 14.80 5.70 11.06
CA ASP A 13 15.11 6.99 10.45
C ASP A 13 13.90 7.64 9.73
N TRP A 14 12.78 6.92 9.64
CA TRP A 14 11.58 7.40 8.98
C TRP A 14 10.68 8.20 9.93
N GLN A 15 10.06 9.24 9.38
CA GLN A 15 9.02 10.01 10.05
C GLN A 15 7.65 9.56 9.52
N VAL A 16 6.75 9.22 10.45
CA VAL A 16 5.35 8.89 10.14
C VAL A 16 4.46 10.04 10.58
N GLY A 17 3.74 10.62 9.63
CA GLY A 17 2.74 11.66 9.89
C GLY A 17 1.33 11.11 9.68
N GLU A 18 0.41 11.40 10.59
CA GLU A 18 -1.02 11.10 10.40
C GLU A 18 -1.66 12.09 9.42
N LYS A 19 -2.57 11.58 8.58
CA LYS A 19 -3.35 12.36 7.62
C LYS A 19 -4.80 12.47 8.08
N GLN A 20 -5.66 11.55 7.65
CA GLN A 20 -7.07 11.44 8.04
C GLN A 20 -7.44 9.96 8.13
N GLN A 21 -8.34 9.59 9.05
CA GLN A 21 -8.99 8.26 9.06
C GLN A 21 -8.02 7.08 8.89
N ASP A 22 -7.03 6.95 9.78
CA ASP A 22 -6.03 5.85 9.75
C ASP A 22 -5.11 5.86 8.51
N GLU A 23 -5.03 6.96 7.74
CA GLU A 23 -4.05 7.14 6.69
C GLU A 23 -2.79 7.85 7.20
N PHE A 24 -1.63 7.41 6.73
CA PHE A 24 -0.32 7.87 7.17
C PHE A 24 0.54 8.34 5.98
N THR A 25 1.45 9.26 6.23
CA THR A 25 2.48 9.71 5.28
C THR A 25 3.85 9.32 5.79
N PHE A 26 4.71 8.81 4.91
CA PHE A 26 6.09 8.44 5.23
C PHE A 26 7.07 9.49 4.71
N ARG A 27 8.04 9.88 5.54
CA ARG A 27 9.10 10.80 5.15
C ARG A 27 10.49 10.34 5.60
N VAL A 28 11.50 10.62 4.78
CA VAL A 28 12.93 10.43 5.08
C VAL A 28 13.61 11.76 4.84
N ASP A 29 14.38 12.25 5.83
CA ASP A 29 15.04 13.57 5.77
C ASP A 29 14.11 14.74 5.37
N GLY A 30 12.83 14.63 5.73
CA GLY A 30 11.80 15.62 5.42
C GLY A 30 11.16 15.48 4.02
N GLU A 31 11.67 14.61 3.14
CA GLU A 31 11.06 14.29 1.85
C GLU A 31 9.98 13.22 1.99
N LYS A 32 8.84 13.38 1.30
CA LYS A 32 7.79 12.34 1.26
C LYS A 32 8.26 11.17 0.39
N VAL A 33 8.30 9.97 0.98
CA VAL A 33 8.69 8.72 0.30
C VAL A 33 7.52 7.77 0.08
N GLY A 34 6.37 8.02 0.72
CA GLY A 34 5.17 7.22 0.50
C GLY A 34 4.00 7.66 1.37
N GLU A 35 2.89 6.95 1.24
CA GLU A 35 1.71 7.09 2.09
C GLU A 35 0.91 5.79 2.15
N THR A 36 -0.04 5.73 3.09
CA THR A 36 -1.05 4.69 3.10
C THR A 36 -2.37 5.20 2.57
N GLU A 37 -3.19 4.27 2.07
CA GLU A 37 -4.59 4.52 1.70
C GLU A 37 -5.47 3.35 2.17
N ILE A 38 -6.77 3.59 2.30
CA ILE A 38 -7.73 2.55 2.68
C ILE A 38 -8.80 2.42 1.60
N LEU A 39 -8.93 1.22 1.06
CA LEU A 39 -9.89 0.86 0.02
C LEU A 39 -10.88 -0.19 0.56
N GLY A 40 -11.96 -0.41 -0.18
CA GLY A 40 -12.80 -1.59 0.02
C GLY A 40 -12.01 -2.87 -0.27
N TRP A 41 -12.41 -3.99 0.35
CA TRP A 41 -11.80 -5.28 0.09
C TRP A 41 -11.81 -5.64 -1.40
N PHE A 42 -10.72 -6.25 -1.85
CA PHE A 42 -10.58 -6.82 -3.18
C PHE A 42 -9.71 -8.07 -3.16
N ASP A 43 -9.77 -8.81 -4.25
CA ASP A 43 -8.91 -9.94 -4.57
C ASP A 43 -8.52 -9.96 -6.06
N ALA A 44 -7.67 -10.91 -6.43
CA ALA A 44 -7.19 -11.06 -7.81
C ALA A 44 -8.34 -11.26 -8.83
N ASP A 45 -9.45 -11.89 -8.41
CA ASP A 45 -10.59 -12.16 -9.29
C ASP A 45 -11.51 -10.94 -9.45
N SER A 46 -11.65 -10.14 -8.40
CA SER A 46 -12.54 -8.96 -8.37
C SER A 46 -11.89 -7.69 -8.91
N TRP A 47 -10.55 -7.64 -8.96
CA TRP A 47 -9.83 -6.46 -9.47
C TRP A 47 -8.70 -6.78 -10.46
N PRO A 48 -9.00 -7.38 -11.62
CA PRO A 48 -7.98 -7.75 -12.61
C PRO A 48 -7.31 -6.54 -13.27
N ASP A 49 -7.98 -5.38 -13.28
CA ASP A 49 -7.57 -4.14 -13.97
C ASP A 49 -7.54 -2.95 -12.99
N PHE A 50 -6.60 -2.94 -12.04
CA PHE A 50 -6.41 -1.79 -11.15
C PHE A 50 -5.78 -0.63 -11.93
N LYS A 51 -6.56 0.42 -12.24
CA LYS A 51 -6.11 1.57 -13.06
C LYS A 51 -6.31 2.90 -12.33
N PRO A 52 -5.57 3.17 -11.25
CA PRO A 52 -5.65 4.47 -10.58
C PRO A 52 -5.09 5.56 -11.50
N ASN A 53 -5.88 6.61 -11.79
CA ASN A 53 -5.47 7.86 -12.44
C ASN A 53 -4.33 7.78 -13.47
N HIS A 54 -4.66 7.68 -14.76
CA HIS A 54 -3.68 7.73 -15.86
C HIS A 54 -2.51 6.72 -15.76
N SER A 55 -2.75 5.57 -15.13
CA SER A 55 -1.78 4.48 -15.05
C SER A 55 -2.23 3.24 -15.83
N GLU A 56 -1.23 2.46 -16.20
CA GLU A 56 -1.35 1.11 -16.73
C GLU A 56 -0.80 0.13 -15.69
N GLN A 57 -1.59 -0.89 -15.33
CA GLN A 57 -1.11 -2.01 -14.51
C GLN A 57 -0.26 -2.94 -15.38
N THR A 58 1.00 -3.09 -15.02
CA THR A 58 1.93 -3.99 -15.72
C THR A 58 2.21 -5.27 -14.96
N GLY A 59 1.89 -5.30 -13.66
CA GLY A 59 2.08 -6.46 -12.80
C GLY A 59 1.02 -6.52 -11.70
N PHE A 60 0.56 -7.72 -11.40
CA PHE A 60 -0.30 -8.03 -10.25
C PHE A 60 0.10 -9.41 -9.73
N GLU A 61 0.60 -9.45 -8.51
CA GLU A 61 1.06 -10.68 -7.87
C GLU A 61 0.51 -10.79 -6.44
N GLU A 62 -0.05 -11.95 -6.09
CA GLU A 62 -0.33 -12.31 -4.71
C GLU A 62 0.96 -12.85 -4.07
N ARG A 63 1.38 -12.26 -2.94
CA ARG A 63 2.61 -12.60 -2.21
C ARG A 63 2.31 -13.47 -1.02
N GLU A 64 2.02 -14.75 -1.29
CA GLU A 64 1.71 -15.77 -0.29
C GLU A 64 2.87 -16.03 0.69
N ASP A 65 4.10 -15.77 0.26
CA ASP A 65 5.29 -15.86 1.11
C ASP A 65 5.27 -14.86 2.27
N LEU A 66 4.63 -13.69 2.08
CA LEU A 66 4.51 -12.64 3.10
C LEU A 66 3.30 -12.81 4.01
N THR A 67 2.37 -13.70 3.67
CA THR A 67 1.20 -14.04 4.50
C THR A 67 1.44 -15.26 5.40
N ALA A 68 2.60 -15.91 5.29
CA ALA A 68 2.97 -17.05 6.11
C ALA A 68 2.83 -16.76 7.62
N GLY A 69 1.97 -17.53 8.29
CA GLY A 69 1.70 -17.39 9.74
C GLY A 69 0.66 -16.32 10.11
N ARG A 70 -0.04 -15.73 9.14
CA ARG A 70 -1.18 -14.82 9.37
C ARG A 70 -2.52 -15.58 9.34
N ASN A 71 -3.59 -14.89 9.75
CA ASN A 71 -4.96 -15.35 9.51
C ASN A 71 -5.16 -15.56 8.00
N GLY A 72 -5.74 -16.69 7.60
CA GLY A 72 -6.01 -17.02 6.20
C GLY A 72 -7.00 -16.09 5.49
N SER A 73 -7.59 -15.13 6.21
CA SER A 73 -8.39 -14.03 5.64
C SER A 73 -7.54 -12.92 5.01
N ILE A 74 -6.26 -12.83 5.38
CA ILE A 74 -5.35 -11.77 4.94
C ILE A 74 -4.60 -12.21 3.69
N ARG A 75 -4.67 -11.38 2.65
CA ARG A 75 -3.91 -11.52 1.41
C ARG A 75 -3.04 -10.29 1.20
N ILE A 76 -1.88 -10.49 0.59
CA ILE A 76 -0.96 -9.40 0.25
C ILE A 76 -0.78 -9.39 -1.25
N TYR A 77 -0.97 -8.22 -1.86
CA TYR A 77 -0.80 -8.01 -3.29
C TYR A 77 0.31 -6.99 -3.56
N ARG A 78 1.12 -7.28 -4.57
CA ARG A 78 2.07 -6.37 -5.19
C ARG A 78 1.53 -5.99 -6.55
N ILE A 79 1.36 -4.69 -6.77
CA ILE A 79 0.82 -4.15 -8.02
C ILE A 79 1.84 -3.18 -8.60
N GLU A 80 2.26 -3.45 -9.83
CA GLU A 80 3.16 -2.57 -10.58
C GLU A 80 2.34 -1.71 -11.54
N LEU A 81 2.62 -0.42 -11.51
CA LEU A 81 1.93 0.58 -12.31
C LEU A 81 2.95 1.39 -13.11
N ILE A 82 2.60 1.72 -14.34
CA ILE A 82 3.27 2.75 -15.12
C ILE A 82 2.31 3.92 -15.27
N HIS A 83 2.72 5.10 -14.81
CA HIS A 83 1.95 6.31 -14.98
C HIS A 83 2.33 7.02 -16.28
N THR A 84 1.31 7.55 -16.95
CA THR A 84 1.43 8.40 -18.13
C THR A 84 0.91 9.80 -17.79
N LYS A 85 1.48 10.85 -18.37
CA LYS A 85 0.93 12.21 -18.18
C LYS A 85 -0.48 12.28 -18.81
N PRO A 86 -1.42 13.06 -18.24
CA PRO A 86 -2.71 13.36 -18.87
C PRO A 86 -2.60 13.95 -20.29
N ALA A 87 -1.41 14.43 -20.68
CA ALA A 87 -1.07 14.92 -22.01
C ALA A 87 0.18 14.20 -22.57
N ALA A 88 0.18 12.85 -22.54
CA ALA A 88 1.26 11.99 -23.01
C ALA A 88 1.78 12.34 -24.43
N ASP A 89 0.91 12.89 -25.30
CA ASP A 89 1.29 13.36 -26.65
C ASP A 89 2.38 14.44 -26.66
N ARG A 90 2.56 15.18 -25.56
CA ARG A 90 3.54 16.29 -25.47
C ARG A 90 4.90 15.88 -24.94
N ASP A 91 4.99 14.71 -24.30
CA ASP A 91 6.21 14.20 -23.68
C ASP A 91 6.13 12.66 -23.58
N PRO A 92 6.21 11.96 -24.72
CA PRO A 92 5.95 10.51 -24.80
C PRO A 92 7.01 9.65 -24.10
N GLU A 93 8.17 10.24 -23.75
CA GLU A 93 9.26 9.55 -23.05
C GLU A 93 9.11 9.61 -21.52
N TRP A 94 8.18 10.42 -21.00
CA TRP A 94 7.94 10.49 -19.56
C TRP A 94 7.25 9.23 -19.07
N ARG A 95 7.92 8.51 -18.17
CA ARG A 95 7.44 7.30 -17.52
C ARG A 95 7.73 7.42 -16.02
N TYR A 96 6.75 7.09 -15.20
CA TYR A 96 6.92 6.96 -13.76
C TYR A 96 6.41 5.59 -13.37
N GLU A 97 7.28 4.77 -12.80
CA GLU A 97 6.93 3.42 -12.35
C GLU A 97 6.52 3.50 -10.88
N GLU A 98 5.56 2.70 -10.45
CA GLU A 98 5.10 2.73 -9.06
C GLU A 98 4.79 1.32 -8.62
N ILE A 99 5.30 0.95 -7.45
CA ILE A 99 4.90 -0.29 -6.79
C ILE A 99 3.95 0.08 -5.67
N ARG A 100 2.75 -0.49 -5.72
CA ARG A 100 1.79 -0.43 -4.63
C ARG A 100 1.64 -1.79 -3.99
N TRP A 101 1.60 -1.76 -2.67
CA TRP A 101 1.36 -2.94 -1.86
C TRP A 101 0.01 -2.83 -1.19
N TYR A 102 -0.77 -3.90 -1.21
CA TYR A 102 -2.05 -3.93 -0.50
C TYR A 102 -2.12 -5.12 0.43
N VAL A 103 -2.47 -4.86 1.69
CA VAL A 103 -2.90 -5.89 2.63
C VAL A 103 -4.42 -5.92 2.61
N ALA A 104 -5.01 -6.91 1.93
CA ALA A 104 -6.46 -7.10 1.89
C ALA A 104 -6.90 -8.06 2.99
N ASP A 105 -7.80 -7.64 3.86
CA ASP A 105 -8.42 -8.52 4.85
C ASP A 105 -9.89 -8.73 4.50
N ARG A 106 -10.23 -9.97 4.20
CA ARG A 106 -11.60 -10.38 3.90
C ARG A 106 -12.54 -10.17 5.08
N ASP A 107 -12.05 -10.33 6.31
CA ASP A 107 -12.89 -10.27 7.51
C ASP A 107 -13.23 -8.81 7.88
N ASP A 108 -12.30 -7.86 7.74
CA ASP A 108 -12.58 -6.42 7.89
C ASP A 108 -13.27 -5.82 6.65
N GLY A 109 -13.25 -6.52 5.51
CA GLY A 109 -13.85 -6.02 4.26
C GLY A 109 -13.12 -4.80 3.69
N ARG A 110 -11.82 -4.67 3.99
CA ARG A 110 -10.97 -3.56 3.53
C ARG A 110 -9.65 -4.04 2.94
N ALA A 111 -9.02 -3.14 2.19
CA ALA A 111 -7.64 -3.26 1.79
C ALA A 111 -6.84 -2.03 2.23
N TYR A 112 -5.66 -2.27 2.78
CA TYR A 112 -4.76 -1.25 3.29
C TYR A 112 -3.60 -1.11 2.31
N GLY A 113 -3.61 -0.02 1.57
CA GLY A 113 -2.59 0.31 0.58
C GLY A 113 -1.37 0.96 1.23
N PHE A 114 -0.19 0.57 0.76
CA PHE A 114 1.10 1.20 1.02
C PHE A 114 1.68 1.59 -0.33
N CYS A 115 1.70 2.89 -0.60
CA CYS A 115 2.09 3.47 -1.87
C CYS A 115 3.42 4.19 -1.68
N PHE A 116 4.48 3.69 -2.31
CA PHE A 116 5.81 4.27 -2.21
C PHE A 116 6.17 5.00 -3.49
N ALA A 117 6.90 6.11 -3.36
CA ALA A 117 7.40 6.85 -4.50
C ALA A 117 8.49 6.05 -5.24
N ASP A 118 8.46 6.09 -6.57
CA ASP A 118 9.39 5.36 -7.43
C ASP A 118 10.86 5.57 -7.04
N GLY A 119 11.62 4.48 -6.99
CA GLY A 119 13.06 4.49 -6.72
C GLY A 119 13.49 5.12 -5.38
N LYS A 120 12.57 5.53 -4.51
CA LYS A 120 12.87 6.15 -3.21
C LYS A 120 13.00 5.14 -2.08
N VAL A 121 12.44 3.95 -2.24
CA VAL A 121 12.40 2.91 -1.21
C VAL A 121 12.78 1.59 -1.86
N ASP A 122 13.66 0.82 -1.21
CA ASP A 122 14.01 -0.52 -1.66
C ASP A 122 12.84 -1.49 -1.42
N GLU A 123 12.62 -2.43 -2.35
CA GLU A 123 11.49 -3.34 -2.27
C GLU A 123 11.53 -4.22 -1.01
N ALA A 124 12.72 -4.64 -0.53
CA ALA A 124 12.81 -5.43 0.70
C ALA A 124 12.38 -4.63 1.95
N VAL A 125 12.55 -3.30 1.93
CA VAL A 125 12.02 -2.41 2.97
C VAL A 125 10.49 -2.37 2.90
N MET A 126 9.93 -2.24 1.69
CA MET A 126 8.47 -2.29 1.49
C MET A 126 7.89 -3.60 2.00
N GLU A 127 8.48 -4.73 1.62
CA GLU A 127 8.08 -6.07 2.06
C GLU A 127 8.11 -6.18 3.59
N THR A 128 9.15 -5.64 4.24
CA THR A 128 9.26 -5.63 5.70
C THR A 128 8.12 -4.83 6.35
N ILE A 129 7.82 -3.63 5.83
CA ILE A 129 6.72 -2.78 6.32
C ILE A 129 5.39 -3.54 6.18
N VAL A 130 5.08 -4.04 4.98
CA VAL A 130 3.83 -4.75 4.68
C VAL A 130 3.71 -6.04 5.51
N SER A 131 4.83 -6.75 5.73
CA SER A 131 4.92 -7.97 6.55
C SER A 131 4.75 -7.72 8.05
N SER A 132 5.02 -6.50 8.51
CA SER A 132 4.79 -6.08 9.89
C SER A 132 3.35 -5.64 10.18
N PHE A 133 2.52 -5.44 9.14
CA PHE A 133 1.13 -5.00 9.29
C PHE A 133 0.33 -5.89 10.24
N ARG A 134 -0.37 -5.29 11.19
CA ARG A 134 -1.32 -5.95 12.09
C ARG A 134 -2.55 -5.08 12.28
N LEU A 135 -3.73 -5.69 12.20
CA LEU A 135 -4.95 -5.05 12.68
C LEU A 135 -4.91 -4.99 14.21
N ARG A 136 -5.33 -3.86 14.77
CA ARG A 136 -5.59 -3.81 16.21
C ARG A 136 -6.91 -4.52 16.45
N GLU A 137 -6.94 -5.39 17.46
CA GLU A 137 -8.21 -5.94 17.94
C GLU A 137 -9.14 -4.77 18.26
N ALA A 138 -10.38 -4.86 17.79
CA ALA A 138 -11.40 -3.91 18.22
C ALA A 138 -11.43 -3.98 19.74
N LYS A 139 -11.07 -2.88 20.42
CA LYS A 139 -11.29 -2.80 21.87
C LYS A 139 -12.79 -2.94 22.06
N ASP A 140 -13.22 -4.13 22.49
CA ASP A 140 -14.58 -4.38 22.90
C ASP A 140 -14.87 -3.36 24.02
N GLY A 141 -15.67 -2.35 23.66
CA GLY A 141 -16.01 -1.26 24.55
C GLY A 141 -16.84 -1.84 25.68
N LYS A 142 -16.20 -2.07 26.83
CA LYS A 142 -16.87 -2.41 28.07
C LYS A 142 -17.57 -1.20 28.67
#